data_AF-A0A7V9ISI2-F1
#
_entry.id   AF-A0A7V9ISI2-F1
#
_cell.length_a   1.000
_cell.length_b   1.000
_cell.length_c   1.000
_cell.angle_alpha   90.00
_cell.angle_beta   90.00
_cell.angle_gamma   90.00
#
_symmetry.space_group_name_H-M   'P 1'
#
loop_
_entity.id
_entity.type
_entity.pdbx_description
1 polymer ?
#
loop_
_entity_poly.entity_id
_entity_poly.type
_entity_poly.pdbx_seq_one_letter_code
_entity_poly.pdbx_strand_id
1 'polypeptide(L)'
;MSTAPMLAPYVRAAPPYQPPYDDDVPPAALRLVGAGSDELPFESPGDAPPTPPALPQFPLRRRLPDPAPWARQFIQAALETLSGRRPVAQLQRWSSPAVLIGIDRARRRAEPGISQPVIVVRSIHVSEPADAVAEVCAVVSRPDAEGPRFRAVAARLEGHSGQWRCVTLQIG
;
A
#
# COMPACT_ATOMS: atom_id res chain seq x y z
N MET A 1 -23.97 52.67 -29.34
CA MET A 1 -24.36 51.46 -28.59
C MET A 1 -24.06 50.26 -29.49
N SER A 2 -22.93 49.58 -29.29
CA SER A 2 -22.47 48.47 -30.13
C SER A 2 -22.44 47.21 -29.29
N THR A 3 -23.31 46.26 -29.63
CA THR A 3 -23.49 44.99 -28.92
C THR A 3 -22.44 44.01 -29.43
N ALA A 4 -21.50 43.60 -28.58
CA ALA A 4 -20.50 42.58 -28.92
C ALA A 4 -21.19 41.21 -29.05
N PRO A 5 -20.85 40.38 -30.07
CA PRO A 5 -21.44 39.07 -30.22
C PRO A 5 -20.92 38.12 -29.13
N MET A 6 -21.85 37.39 -28.49
CA MET A 6 -21.57 36.39 -27.47
C MET A 6 -20.96 35.14 -28.14
N LEU A 7 -19.70 34.80 -27.84
CA LEU A 7 -19.09 33.57 -28.33
C LEU A 7 -19.80 32.36 -27.69
N ALA A 8 -20.36 31.47 -28.53
CA ALA A 8 -20.88 30.20 -28.07
C ALA A 8 -19.73 29.28 -27.62
N PRO A 9 -19.81 28.61 -26.47
CA PRO A 9 -18.77 27.70 -26.01
C PRO A 9 -18.69 26.48 -26.95
N TYR A 10 -17.49 26.20 -27.46
CA TYR A 10 -17.22 24.98 -28.22
C TYR A 10 -16.49 23.97 -27.32
N VAL A 11 -17.02 22.74 -27.25
CA VAL A 11 -16.44 21.65 -26.46
C VAL A 11 -15.33 20.98 -27.27
N ARG A 12 -14.10 21.03 -26.77
CA ARG A 12 -12.98 20.24 -27.31
C ARG A 12 -13.04 18.82 -26.75
N ALA A 13 -12.76 17.84 -27.61
CA ALA A 13 -12.58 16.46 -27.18
C ALA A 13 -11.47 16.39 -26.12
N ALA A 14 -11.74 15.72 -25.00
CA ALA A 14 -10.74 15.49 -23.98
C ALA A 14 -9.61 14.63 -24.57
N PRO A 15 -8.32 14.96 -24.28
CA PRO A 15 -7.23 14.08 -24.66
C PRO A 15 -7.45 12.68 -24.04
N PRO A 16 -7.06 11.60 -24.72
CA PRO A 16 -7.12 10.27 -24.15
C PRO A 16 -6.33 10.23 -22.84
N TYR A 17 -6.99 9.85 -21.74
CA TYR A 17 -6.42 9.82 -20.39
C TYR A 17 -5.45 8.64 -20.18
N GLN A 18 -5.55 7.62 -21.03
CA GLN A 18 -4.74 6.43 -20.91
C GLN A 18 -3.50 6.57 -21.79
N PRO A 19 -2.29 6.54 -21.21
CA PRO A 19 -1.08 6.41 -22.01
C PRO A 19 -1.14 5.08 -22.78
N PRO A 20 -0.61 5.03 -24.02
CA PRO A 20 -0.55 3.79 -24.79
C PRO A 20 0.25 2.72 -24.03
N TYR A 21 -0.14 1.44 -24.15
CA TYR A 21 0.69 0.35 -23.64
C TYR A 21 2.00 0.28 -24.43
N ASP A 22 3.08 -0.24 -23.82
CA ASP A 22 4.40 -0.33 -24.46
C ASP A 22 4.36 -1.04 -25.84
N ASP A 23 3.43 -1.98 -26.01
CA ASP A 23 3.22 -2.73 -27.26
C ASP A 23 2.43 -1.95 -28.33
N ASP A 24 1.70 -0.90 -27.94
CA ASP A 24 0.95 -0.02 -28.85
C ASP A 24 1.85 1.07 -29.47
N VAL A 25 3.10 1.21 -28.99
CA VAL A 25 4.03 2.22 -29.46
C VAL A 25 4.94 1.61 -30.54
N PRO A 26 4.81 2.00 -31.82
CA PRO A 26 5.84 1.63 -32.79
C PRO A 26 7.18 2.17 -32.29
N PRO A 27 8.31 1.44 -32.44
CA PRO A 27 9.59 1.84 -31.86
C PRO A 27 9.97 3.24 -32.34
N ALA A 28 9.68 4.23 -31.50
CA ALA A 28 9.94 5.61 -31.80
C ALA A 28 11.45 5.79 -31.71
N ALA A 29 12.08 6.22 -32.80
CA ALA A 29 13.44 6.69 -32.74
C ALA A 29 13.50 7.77 -31.65
N LEU A 30 14.21 7.48 -30.56
CA LEU A 30 14.38 8.38 -29.43
C LEU A 30 14.84 9.73 -29.98
N ARG A 31 13.92 10.71 -29.98
CA ARG A 31 14.23 12.05 -30.42
C ARG A 31 14.58 12.84 -29.18
N LEU A 32 15.81 13.34 -29.14
CA LEU A 32 16.23 14.31 -28.12
C LEU A 32 15.28 15.51 -28.21
N VAL A 33 14.49 15.73 -27.16
CA VAL A 33 13.66 16.94 -27.07
C VAL A 33 14.63 18.12 -27.01
N GLY A 34 14.50 19.06 -27.96
CA GLY A 34 15.40 20.21 -28.07
C GLY A 34 15.41 21.03 -26.78
N ALA A 35 16.53 21.69 -26.52
CA ALA A 35 16.90 22.42 -25.30
C ALA A 35 15.99 23.62 -24.89
N GLY A 36 14.75 23.66 -25.37
CA GLY A 36 13.76 24.71 -25.08
C GLY A 36 12.43 24.18 -24.53
N SER A 37 12.39 22.95 -24.00
CA SER A 37 11.30 22.59 -23.10
C SER A 37 11.47 23.38 -21.81
N ASP A 38 10.54 24.28 -21.51
CA ASP A 38 10.44 24.91 -20.19
C ASP A 38 10.64 23.82 -19.13
N GLU A 39 11.58 24.06 -18.22
CA GLU A 39 11.84 23.14 -17.11
C GLU A 39 10.52 22.84 -16.43
N LEU A 40 10.21 21.54 -16.34
CA LEU A 40 9.08 21.09 -15.54
C LEU A 40 9.25 21.68 -14.14
N PRO A 41 8.16 22.05 -13.45
CA PRO A 41 8.19 22.69 -12.12
C PRO A 41 8.56 21.68 -11.02
N PHE A 42 9.55 20.84 -11.28
CA PHE A 42 10.23 20.03 -10.29
C PHE A 42 11.32 20.89 -9.68
N GLU A 43 11.43 20.87 -8.35
CA GLU A 43 12.56 21.49 -7.66
C GLU A 43 13.85 20.82 -8.17
N SER A 44 14.73 21.63 -8.77
CA SER A 44 16.05 21.14 -9.13
C SER A 44 16.77 20.66 -7.86
N PRO A 45 17.59 19.59 -7.91
CA PRO A 45 18.27 19.04 -6.73
C PRO A 45 19.11 20.05 -5.92
N GLY A 46 19.38 21.24 -6.49
CA GLY A 46 20.08 22.34 -5.83
C GLY A 46 19.19 23.36 -5.10
N ASP A 47 17.87 23.38 -5.36
CA ASP A 47 16.92 24.32 -4.72
C ASP A 47 16.27 23.76 -3.45
N ALA A 48 16.51 22.48 -3.15
CA ALA A 48 16.06 21.89 -1.90
C ALA A 48 16.73 22.65 -0.73
N PRO A 49 15.97 23.14 0.27
CA PRO A 49 16.57 23.66 1.49
C PRO A 49 17.53 22.60 2.05
N PRO A 50 18.68 23.01 2.62
CA PRO A 50 19.67 22.07 3.12
C PRO A 50 18.96 21.06 4.01
N THR A 51 19.00 19.79 3.63
CA THR A 51 18.36 18.74 4.41
C THR A 51 18.95 18.84 5.81
N PRO A 52 18.13 19.09 6.85
CA PRO A 52 18.65 19.13 8.20
C PRO A 52 19.41 17.82 8.43
N PRO A 53 20.59 17.85 9.07
CA PRO A 53 21.34 16.64 9.34
C PRO A 53 20.38 15.65 10.00
N ALA A 54 20.32 14.44 9.45
CA ALA A 54 19.48 13.39 10.01
C ALA A 54 19.78 13.34 11.51
N LEU A 55 18.78 13.66 12.34
CA LEU A 55 18.93 13.54 13.78
C LEU A 55 19.45 12.14 14.06
N PRO A 56 20.40 11.96 14.99
CA PRO A 56 20.90 10.64 15.33
C PRO A 56 19.69 9.78 15.67
N GLN A 57 19.38 8.85 14.76
CA GLN A 57 18.33 7.87 14.96
C GLN A 57 18.90 6.97 16.07
N PHE A 58 18.46 7.21 17.31
CA PHE A 58 18.80 6.31 18.41
C PHE A 58 18.40 4.90 17.96
N PRO A 59 19.31 3.91 17.95
CA PRO A 59 19.01 2.58 17.44
C PRO A 59 18.03 1.86 18.37
N LEU A 60 16.73 2.14 18.22
CA LEU A 60 15.61 1.43 18.80
C LEU A 60 15.54 0.00 18.23
N ARG A 61 16.16 -0.26 17.06
CA ARG A 61 16.37 -1.60 16.49
C ARG A 61 16.93 -2.63 17.45
N ARG A 62 17.70 -2.23 18.47
CA ARG A 62 18.48 -3.15 19.32
C ARG A 62 17.66 -4.18 20.11
N ARG A 63 16.31 -4.19 20.00
CA ARG A 63 15.43 -5.13 20.69
C ARG A 63 14.30 -5.73 19.84
N LEU A 64 14.10 -5.34 18.59
CA LEU A 64 12.99 -5.86 17.77
C LEU A 64 13.42 -7.14 17.04
N PRO A 65 12.58 -8.18 16.99
CA PRO A 65 12.85 -9.37 16.19
C PRO A 65 12.79 -9.05 14.69
N ASP A 66 13.28 -9.95 13.84
CA ASP A 66 13.15 -9.82 12.38
C ASP A 66 11.67 -9.60 11.99
N PRO A 67 11.34 -8.50 11.26
CA PRO A 67 9.97 -8.19 10.88
C PRO A 67 9.36 -9.23 9.93
N ALA A 68 10.11 -9.89 9.05
CA ALA A 68 9.55 -10.82 8.06
C ALA A 68 8.83 -12.04 8.66
N PRO A 69 9.45 -12.84 9.57
CA PRO A 69 8.76 -13.96 10.20
C PRO A 69 7.63 -13.50 11.12
N TRP A 70 7.81 -12.39 11.84
CA TRP A 70 6.76 -11.81 12.69
C TRP A 70 5.54 -11.41 11.86
N ALA A 71 5.76 -10.71 10.75
CA ALA A 71 4.71 -10.24 9.86
C ALA A 71 3.96 -11.40 9.21
N ARG A 72 4.65 -12.46 8.79
CA ARG A 72 4.01 -13.68 8.26
C ARG A 72 3.07 -14.30 9.30
N GLN A 73 3.51 -14.43 10.55
CA GLN A 73 2.69 -14.97 11.64
C GLN A 73 1.49 -14.07 11.94
N PHE A 74 1.71 -12.76 12.01
CA PHE A 74 0.66 -11.77 12.24
C PHE A 74 -0.40 -11.80 11.13
N ILE A 75 0.02 -11.74 9.86
CA ILE A 75 -0.88 -11.75 8.70
C ILE A 75 -1.69 -13.06 8.68
N GLN A 76 -1.05 -14.20 8.92
CA GLN A 76 -1.75 -15.49 9.02
C GLN A 76 -2.83 -15.45 10.12
N ALA A 77 -2.48 -14.98 11.31
CA ALA A 77 -3.44 -14.86 12.43
C ALA A 77 -4.58 -13.88 12.10
N ALA A 78 -4.29 -12.75 11.44
CA ALA A 78 -5.30 -11.79 11.01
C ALA A 78 -6.29 -12.40 10.01
N LEU A 79 -5.80 -13.15 9.02
CA LEU A 79 -6.62 -13.84 8.03
C LEU A 79 -7.48 -14.95 8.64
N GLU A 80 -6.94 -15.68 9.63
CA GLU A 80 -7.70 -16.65 10.41
C GLU A 80 -8.82 -16.00 11.22
N THR A 81 -8.56 -14.82 11.81
CA THR A 81 -9.56 -14.05 12.53
C THR A 81 -10.66 -13.53 11.62
N LEU A 82 -10.30 -13.05 10.42
CA LEU A 82 -11.26 -12.65 9.39
C LEU A 82 -12.12 -13.82 8.90
N SER A 83 -11.52 -15.01 8.83
CA SER A 83 -12.21 -16.26 8.48
C SER A 83 -13.03 -16.85 9.64
N GLY A 84 -13.01 -16.26 10.84
CA GLY A 84 -13.71 -16.77 12.02
C GLY A 84 -13.03 -17.95 12.73
N ARG A 85 -11.86 -18.40 12.27
CA ARG A 85 -11.10 -19.52 12.88
C ARG A 85 -10.35 -19.14 14.16
N ARG A 86 -10.08 -17.84 14.34
CA ARG A 86 -9.32 -17.32 15.48
C ARG A 86 -10.05 -16.15 16.16
N PRO A 87 -10.15 -16.11 17.50
CA PRO A 87 -10.78 -15.00 18.19
C PRO A 87 -9.95 -13.70 18.05
N VAL A 88 -10.62 -12.57 17.85
CA VAL A 88 -9.99 -11.24 17.67
C VAL A 88 -9.15 -10.81 18.88
N ALA A 89 -9.49 -11.30 20.08
CA ALA A 89 -8.75 -11.03 21.31
C ALA A 89 -7.26 -11.39 21.21
N GLN A 90 -6.91 -12.40 20.40
CA GLN A 90 -5.51 -12.82 20.22
C GLN A 90 -4.67 -11.80 19.44
N LEU A 91 -5.30 -10.92 18.66
CA LEU A 91 -4.60 -9.86 17.90
C LEU A 91 -4.40 -8.59 18.71
N GLN A 92 -5.09 -8.42 19.85
CA GLN A 92 -5.09 -7.17 20.62
C GLN A 92 -3.69 -6.72 21.03
N ARG A 93 -2.82 -7.68 21.41
CA ARG A 93 -1.43 -7.38 21.78
C ARG A 93 -0.61 -6.89 20.59
N TRP A 94 -0.90 -7.38 19.38
CA TRP A 94 -0.11 -7.15 18.17
C TRP A 94 -0.67 -6.07 17.27
N SER A 95 -1.80 -5.45 17.62
CA SER A 95 -2.50 -4.49 16.75
C SER A 95 -2.81 -3.19 17.49
N SER A 96 -2.84 -2.09 16.73
CA SER A 96 -3.43 -0.84 17.19
C SER A 96 -4.96 -0.96 17.30
N PRO A 97 -5.62 -0.11 18.10
CA PRO A 97 -7.09 -0.07 18.16
C PRO A 97 -7.74 0.14 16.78
N ALA A 98 -7.14 0.97 15.93
CA ALA A 98 -7.65 1.24 14.57
C ALA A 98 -7.66 -0.03 13.69
N VAL A 99 -6.59 -0.84 13.76
CA VAL A 99 -6.52 -2.12 13.04
C VAL A 99 -7.58 -3.10 13.55
N LEU A 100 -7.77 -3.19 14.87
CA LEU A 100 -8.78 -4.07 15.47
C LEU A 100 -10.21 -3.68 15.03
N ILE A 101 -10.52 -2.38 15.00
CA ILE A 101 -11.82 -1.87 14.50
C ILE A 101 -12.00 -2.23 13.02
N GLY A 102 -10.95 -2.07 12.21
CA GLY A 102 -10.96 -2.45 10.80
C GLY A 102 -11.23 -3.94 10.59
N ILE A 103 -10.56 -4.81 11.36
CA ILE A 103 -10.77 -6.26 11.34
C ILE A 103 -12.21 -6.61 11.75
N ASP A 104 -12.73 -6.02 12.83
CA ASP A 104 -14.11 -6.29 13.27
C ASP A 104 -15.14 -5.87 12.22
N ARG A 105 -14.95 -4.70 11.59
CA ARG A 105 -15.79 -4.23 10.49
C ARG A 105 -15.74 -5.19 9.29
N ALA A 106 -14.57 -5.66 8.91
CA ALA A 106 -14.40 -6.60 7.81
C ALA A 106 -15.09 -7.94 8.11
N ARG A 107 -14.99 -8.45 9.35
CA ARG A 107 -15.69 -9.67 9.78
C ARG A 107 -17.20 -9.55 9.68
N ARG A 108 -17.77 -8.42 10.08
CA ARG A 108 -19.23 -8.18 10.01
C ARG A 108 -19.76 -8.11 8.59
N ARG A 109 -18.91 -7.71 7.63
CA ARG A 109 -19.25 -7.67 6.20
C ARG A 109 -19.15 -9.03 5.52
N ALA A 110 -18.40 -9.97 6.11
CA ALA A 110 -18.32 -11.32 5.59
C ALA A 110 -19.64 -12.05 5.82
N GLU A 111 -20.11 -12.78 4.82
CA GLU A 111 -21.38 -13.51 4.91
C GLU A 111 -21.32 -14.60 6.01
N PRO A 112 -22.25 -14.57 6.98
CA PRO A 112 -22.33 -15.59 8.01
C PRO A 112 -22.76 -16.94 7.42
N GLY A 113 -22.09 -18.03 7.82
CA GLY A 113 -22.47 -19.40 7.45
C GLY A 113 -21.66 -20.03 6.32
N ILE A 114 -20.87 -19.25 5.57
CA ILE A 114 -19.93 -19.81 4.59
C ILE A 114 -18.62 -20.13 5.30
N SER A 115 -18.24 -21.42 5.33
CA SER A 115 -16.89 -21.83 5.75
C SER A 115 -15.87 -21.15 4.83
N GLN A 116 -15.21 -20.10 5.33
CA GLN A 116 -14.21 -19.41 4.55
C GLN A 116 -13.03 -20.37 4.33
N PRO A 117 -12.57 -20.62 3.10
CA PRO A 117 -11.44 -21.48 2.83
C PRO A 117 -10.17 -20.98 3.52
N VAL A 118 -9.22 -21.89 3.73
CA VAL A 118 -7.95 -21.58 4.37
C VAL A 118 -7.18 -20.61 3.47
N ILE A 119 -6.84 -19.44 4.00
CA ILE A 119 -6.01 -18.45 3.30
C ILE A 119 -4.55 -18.80 3.58
N VAL A 120 -3.74 -18.85 2.51
CA VAL A 120 -2.32 -19.19 2.55
C VAL A 120 -1.48 -17.97 2.20
N VAL A 121 -0.55 -17.60 3.07
CA VAL A 121 0.46 -16.57 2.78
C VAL A 121 1.53 -17.16 1.86
N ARG A 122 1.59 -16.67 0.62
CA ARG A 122 2.49 -17.16 -0.43
C ARG A 122 3.85 -16.48 -0.36
N SER A 123 3.86 -15.16 -0.41
CA SER A 123 5.08 -14.35 -0.33
C SER A 123 4.91 -13.23 0.68
N ILE A 124 6.04 -12.75 1.19
CA ILE A 124 6.11 -11.58 2.04
C ILE A 124 7.34 -10.77 1.62
N HIS A 125 7.15 -9.47 1.50
CA HIS A 125 8.17 -8.50 1.15
C HIS A 125 8.13 -7.42 2.23
N VAL A 126 9.30 -7.08 2.76
CA VAL A 126 9.44 -6.12 3.86
C VAL A 126 10.40 -5.03 3.45
N SER A 127 10.02 -3.79 3.70
CA SER A 127 10.87 -2.59 3.62
C SER A 127 10.92 -1.95 5.00
N GLU A 128 12.08 -1.46 5.42
CA GLU A 128 12.25 -0.82 6.72
C GLU A 128 12.70 0.64 6.54
N PRO A 129 11.77 1.56 6.24
CA PRO A 129 12.09 2.93 5.84
C PRO A 129 12.66 3.79 6.97
N ALA A 130 12.44 3.40 8.22
CA ALA A 130 12.97 4.08 9.40
C ALA A 130 13.25 3.06 10.51
N ASP A 131 13.97 3.49 11.54
CA ASP A 131 14.14 2.66 12.74
C ASP A 131 12.78 2.35 13.39
N ALA A 132 12.62 1.09 13.83
CA ALA A 132 11.40 0.57 14.42
C ALA A 132 10.14 0.73 13.55
N VAL A 133 10.29 0.86 12.23
CA VAL A 133 9.20 0.88 11.27
C VAL A 133 9.46 -0.16 10.20
N ALA A 134 8.48 -1.03 9.94
CA ALA A 134 8.51 -1.98 8.84
C ALA A 134 7.21 -1.91 8.03
N GLU A 135 7.35 -1.77 6.72
CA GLU A 135 6.26 -1.82 5.75
C GLU A 135 6.27 -3.19 5.09
N VAL A 136 5.11 -3.80 5.01
CA VAL A 136 4.96 -5.20 4.61
C VAL A 136 3.95 -5.29 3.48
N CYS A 137 4.36 -5.95 2.41
CA CYS A 137 3.48 -6.39 1.32
C CYS A 137 3.48 -7.90 1.26
N ALA A 138 2.30 -8.52 1.30
CA ALA A 138 2.16 -9.97 1.20
C ALA A 138 1.15 -10.35 0.12
N VAL A 139 1.45 -11.44 -0.58
CA VAL A 139 0.51 -12.08 -1.50
C VAL A 139 -0.11 -13.27 -0.79
N VAL A 140 -1.43 -13.30 -0.74
CA VAL A 140 -2.20 -14.35 -0.12
C VAL A 140 -3.08 -15.03 -1.15
N SER A 141 -3.28 -16.34 -1.01
CA SER A 141 -4.17 -17.10 -1.89
C SER A 141 -5.23 -17.83 -1.11
N ARG A 142 -6.43 -17.87 -1.66
CA ARG A 142 -7.56 -18.66 -1.17
C ARG A 142 -7.93 -19.68 -2.24
N PRO A 143 -8.14 -20.97 -1.91
CA PRO A 143 -8.68 -21.91 -2.87
C PRO A 143 -10.14 -21.56 -3.23
N ASP A 144 -10.46 -21.68 -4.50
CA ASP A 144 -11.81 -21.51 -5.07
C ASP A 144 -12.11 -22.67 -6.05
N ALA A 145 -13.38 -22.84 -6.45
CA ALA A 145 -13.83 -23.94 -7.30
C ALA A 145 -13.12 -23.97 -8.68
N GLU A 146 -12.74 -22.79 -9.19
CA GLU A 146 -12.10 -22.62 -10.51
C GLU A 146 -10.57 -22.49 -10.42
N GLY A 147 -9.99 -22.47 -9.21
CA GLY A 147 -8.55 -22.28 -8.98
C GLY A 147 -8.22 -21.34 -7.81
N PRO A 148 -6.94 -21.10 -7.50
CA PRO A 148 -6.55 -20.20 -6.41
C PRO A 148 -6.82 -18.74 -6.77
N ARG A 149 -7.59 -18.03 -5.93
CA ARG A 149 -7.72 -16.58 -6.00
C ARG A 149 -6.65 -15.89 -5.17
N PHE A 150 -5.97 -14.92 -5.75
CA PHE A 150 -4.92 -14.16 -5.09
C PHE A 150 -5.43 -12.80 -4.62
N ARG A 151 -4.91 -12.33 -3.49
CA ARG A 151 -5.12 -10.98 -2.97
C ARG A 151 -3.82 -10.43 -2.39
N ALA A 152 -3.71 -9.11 -2.39
CA ALA A 152 -2.62 -8.42 -1.73
C ALA A 152 -3.02 -8.03 -0.30
N VAL A 153 -2.05 -8.06 0.60
CA VAL A 153 -2.14 -7.52 1.96
C VAL A 153 -1.02 -6.52 2.13
N ALA A 154 -1.37 -5.32 2.59
CA ALA A 154 -0.42 -4.30 2.99
C ALA A 154 -0.53 -4.06 4.49
N ALA A 155 0.58 -4.01 5.20
CA ALA A 155 0.63 -3.74 6.63
C ALA A 155 1.77 -2.81 6.99
N ARG A 156 1.55 -1.96 7.99
CA ARG A 156 2.58 -1.13 8.62
C ARG A 156 2.78 -1.58 10.04
N LEU A 157 4.03 -1.85 10.40
CA LEU A 157 4.46 -2.27 11.72
C LEU A 157 5.30 -1.17 12.36
N GLU A 158 5.05 -0.93 13.64
CA GLU A 158 5.81 -0.02 14.47
C GLU A 158 6.31 -0.76 15.71
N GLY A 159 7.54 -0.48 16.11
CA GLY A 159 8.14 -1.01 17.31
C GLY A 159 7.54 -0.35 18.55
N HIS A 160 6.96 -1.16 19.43
CA HIS A 160 6.38 -0.73 20.68
C HIS A 160 6.86 -1.64 21.81
N SER A 161 7.55 -1.07 22.80
CA SER A 161 8.05 -1.81 23.96
C SER A 161 8.88 -3.06 23.61
N GLY A 162 9.67 -2.99 22.53
CA GLY A 162 10.51 -4.11 22.06
C GLY A 162 9.77 -5.19 21.27
N GLN A 163 8.53 -4.94 20.85
CA GLN A 163 7.76 -5.85 19.98
C GLN A 163 7.16 -5.09 18.81
N TRP A 164 6.98 -5.77 17.68
CA TRP A 164 6.22 -5.21 16.57
C TRP A 164 4.74 -5.09 16.94
N ARG A 165 4.14 -3.98 16.53
CA ARG A 165 2.70 -3.74 16.57
C ARG A 165 2.25 -3.29 15.18
N CYS A 166 1.25 -3.96 14.62
CA CYS A 166 0.61 -3.55 13.38
C CYS A 166 -0.26 -2.31 13.64
N VAL A 167 0.02 -1.22 12.95
CA VAL A 167 -0.69 0.07 13.09
C VAL A 167 -1.62 0.37 11.91
N THR A 168 -1.34 -0.24 10.76
CA THR A 168 -2.16 -0.15 9.55
C THR A 168 -2.25 -1.53 8.91
N LEU A 169 -3.43 -1.91 8.45
CA LEU A 169 -3.67 -3.17 7.74
C LEU A 169 -4.70 -2.94 6.64
N GLN A 170 -4.35 -3.33 5.42
CA GLN A 170 -5.23 -3.30 4.26
C GLN A 170 -5.18 -4.66 3.58
N ILE A 171 -6.35 -5.14 3.17
CA ILE A 171 -6.52 -6.40 2.44
C ILE A 171 -7.33 -6.05 1.20
N GLY A 172 -6.81 -6.42 0.02
CA GLY A 172 -7.46 -6.21 -1.27
C GLY A 172 -8.52 -7.26 -1.59
#